data_AF-A0A958IVX2-F1
#
_entry.id   AF-A0A958IVX2-F1
#
_cell.length_a   1.000
_cell.length_b   1.000
_cell.length_c   1.000
_cell.angle_alpha   90.00
_cell.angle_beta   90.00
_cell.angle_gamma   90.00
#
_symmetry.space_group_name_H-M   'P 1'
#
loop_
_entity.id
_entity.type
_entity.pdbx_description
1 polymer ?
#
loop_
_entity_poly.entity_id
_entity_poly.type
_entity_poly.pdbx_seq_one_letter_code
_entity_poly.pdbx_strand_id
1 'polypeptide(L)' 'MAGRPFCRGVSLLQVSTEKIRITSREEAQQAPAPVTIFSVYLHGKFLTHEMMGESKFSKTLQEALT' A
#
# COMPACT_ATOMS: atom_id res chain seq x y z
N MET A 1 0.34 -25.74 3.72
CA MET A 1 1.38 -25.05 4.50
C MET A 1 1.47 -23.60 4.02
N ALA A 2 0.73 -22.69 4.64
CA ALA A 2 0.68 -21.28 4.21
C ALA A 2 1.87 -20.52 4.80
N GLY A 3 2.88 -20.28 3.97
CA GLY A 3 4.02 -19.43 4.31
C GLY A 3 3.52 -18.01 4.55
N ARG A 4 3.65 -17.55 5.81
CA ARG A 4 3.31 -16.19 6.24
C ARG A 4 4.01 -15.16 5.34
N PRO A 5 3.33 -14.12 4.83
CA PRO A 5 4.03 -13.03 4.17
C PRO A 5 4.89 -12.31 5.21
N PHE A 6 6.20 -12.46 5.05
CA PHE A 6 7.19 -11.85 5.91
C PHE A 6 7.18 -10.34 5.66
N CYS A 7 6.56 -9.59 6.57
CA CYS A 7 6.71 -8.15 6.70
C CYS A 7 7.04 -7.86 8.16
N ARG A 8 8.27 -8.20 8.57
CA ARG A 8 8.85 -7.62 9.80
C ARG A 8 9.46 -6.27 9.43
N GLY A 9 8.94 -5.21 10.03
CA GLY A 9 9.62 -3.91 10.09
C GLY A 9 8.85 -2.75 9.46
N VAL A 10 7.76 -2.33 10.10
CA VAL A 10 7.42 -0.90 10.27
C VAL A 10 6.78 -0.79 11.67
N SER A 11 7.62 -0.73 12.70
CA SER A 11 7.21 -0.83 14.11
C SER A 11 6.82 0.51 14.74
N LEU A 12 6.32 1.49 13.97
CA LEU A 12 6.15 2.86 14.46
C LEU A 12 4.75 3.46 14.34
N LEU A 13 3.80 2.77 13.71
CA LEU A 13 2.41 3.21 13.64
C LEU A 13 1.52 2.00 13.87
N GLN A 14 0.73 2.01 14.96
CA GLN A 14 -0.31 1.00 15.24
C GLN A 14 -1.48 1.17 14.27
N VAL A 15 -1.20 1.12 12.97
CA VAL A 15 -2.13 1.34 11.87
C VAL A 15 -2.38 -0.02 11.22
N SER A 16 -3.64 -0.40 11.13
CA SER A 16 -4.04 -1.62 10.40
C SER A 16 -3.64 -1.44 8.93
N THR A 17 -2.76 -2.31 8.43
CA THR A 17 -2.32 -2.28 7.04
C THR A 17 -2.73 -3.57 6.35
N GLU A 18 -3.34 -3.43 5.19
CA GLU A 18 -3.69 -4.55 4.31
C GLU A 18 -2.81 -4.50 3.06
N LYS A 19 -2.39 -5.67 2.57
CA LYS A 19 -1.60 -5.80 1.36
C LYS A 19 -2.32 -6.75 0.40
N ILE A 20 -2.75 -6.21 -0.73
CA ILE A 20 -3.36 -6.97 -1.81
C ILE A 20 -2.30 -7.17 -2.88
N ARG A 21 -1.93 -8.43 -3.15
CA ARG A 21 -0.99 -8.78 -4.22
C ARG A 21 -1.77 -9.28 -5.41
N ILE A 22 -1.75 -8.51 -6.49
CA ILE A 22 -2.29 -8.92 -7.79
C ILE A 22 -1.27 -9.86 -8.44
N THR A 23 -1.74 -11.01 -8.91
CA THR A 23 -0.86 -12.03 -9.54
C THR A 23 -1.29 -12.43 -10.94
N SER A 24 -2.54 -12.15 -11.30
CA SER A 24 -3.11 -12.48 -12.59
C SER A 24 -3.56 -11.24 -13.35
N ARG A 25 -3.71 -11.37 -14.67
CA ARG A 25 -4.12 -10.27 -15.55
C ARG A 25 -5.56 -9.86 -15.28
N GLU A 26 -6.40 -10.83 -14.99
CA GLU A 26 -7.83 -10.65 -14.74
C GLU A 26 -8.04 -9.85 -13.45
N GLU A 27 -7.34 -10.21 -12.37
CA GLU A 27 -7.30 -9.42 -11.12
C GLU A 27 -6.81 -7.99 -11.37
N ALA A 28 -5.80 -7.81 -12.22
CA ALA A 28 -5.27 -6.49 -12.57
C ALA A 28 -6.31 -5.63 -13.30
N GLN A 29 -7.12 -6.21 -14.18
CA GLN A 29 -8.16 -5.50 -14.92
C GLN A 29 -9.38 -5.14 -14.05
N GLN A 30 -9.67 -5.92 -13.02
CA GLN A 30 -10.78 -5.68 -12.09
C GLN A 30 -10.38 -4.84 -10.89
N ALA A 31 -9.08 -4.62 -10.66
CA ALA A 31 -8.60 -3.85 -9.52
C ALA A 31 -9.04 -2.38 -9.64
N PRO A 32 -9.49 -1.75 -8.53
CA PRO A 32 -9.85 -0.33 -8.51
C PRO A 32 -8.61 0.59 -8.56
N ALA A 33 -7.45 0.08 -8.98
CA ALA A 33 -6.19 0.80 -8.97
C ALA A 33 -5.78 1.32 -10.34
N PRO A 34 -5.36 2.59 -10.45
CA PRO A 34 -4.93 3.17 -11.72
C PRO A 34 -3.63 2.54 -12.22
N VAL A 35 -2.79 2.06 -11.29
CA VAL A 35 -1.54 1.36 -11.60
C VAL A 35 -1.48 0.08 -10.75
N THR A 36 -1.45 -1.07 -11.43
CA THR A 36 -1.47 -2.40 -10.79
C THR A 36 -0.11 -2.88 -10.28
N ILE A 37 0.95 -2.13 -10.60
CA ILE A 37 2.32 -2.40 -10.16
C ILE A 37 2.50 -2.04 -8.68
N PHE A 38 2.07 -0.85 -8.27
CA PHE A 38 2.12 -0.38 -6.89
C PHE A 38 1.12 0.76 -6.71
N SER A 39 0.29 0.68 -5.67
CA SER A 39 -0.61 1.76 -5.27
C SER A 39 -0.88 1.65 -3.78
N VAL A 40 -0.86 2.78 -3.10
CA VAL A 40 -1.19 2.89 -1.68
C VAL A 40 -2.50 3.67 -1.56
N TYR A 41 -3.40 3.15 -0.73
CA TYR A 41 -4.67 3.77 -0.41
C TYR A 41 -4.76 4.07 1.07
N LEU A 42 -5.33 5.23 1.40
CA LEU A 42 -5.63 5.63 2.77
C LEU A 42 -7.11 6.02 2.84
N HIS A 43 -7.87 5.37 3.73
CA HIS A 43 -9.33 5.55 3.86
C HIS A 43 -10.08 5.43 2.51
N GLY A 44 -9.67 4.48 1.66
CA GLY A 44 -10.26 4.26 0.34
C GLY A 44 -9.89 5.31 -0.72
N LYS A 45 -9.08 6.32 -0.38
CA LYS A 45 -8.56 7.33 -1.32
C LYS A 45 -7.17 6.95 -1.79
N PHE A 46 -6.90 7.17 -3.08
CA PHE A 46 -5.57 6.98 -3.64
C PHE A 46 -4.58 7.96 -3.01
N LEU A 47 -3.48 7.42 -2.47
CA LEU A 47 -2.43 8.21 -1.83
C LEU A 47 -1.25 8.41 -2.78
N THR A 48 -0.69 7.31 -3.28
CA THR A 48 0.49 7.35 -4.16
C THR A 48 0.67 6.03 -4.91
N HIS A 49 1.33 6.09 -6.06
CA HIS A 49 1.81 4.92 -6.82
C HIS A 49 3.34 4.83 -6.85
N GLU A 50 4.03 5.73 -6.14
CA GLU A 50 5.48 5.80 -6.13
C GLU A 50 6.07 5.08 -4.92
N MET A 51 7.09 4.26 -5.15
CA MET A 51 7.90 3.71 -4.09
C MET A 51 8.88 4.79 -3.60
N MET A 52 8.51 5.46 -2.52
CA MET A 52 9.31 6.54 -1.93
C MET A 52 10.00 6.11 -0.64
N GLY A 53 11.08 6.80 -0.28
CA GLY A 53 11.77 6.59 0.99
C GLY A 53 10.92 7.02 2.19
N GLU A 54 11.22 6.45 3.36
CA GLU A 54 10.48 6.64 4.61
C GLU A 54 10.21 8.12 4.94
N SER A 55 11.22 8.98 4.84
CA SER A 55 11.08 10.41 5.17
C SER A 55 10.09 11.16 4.26
N LYS A 56 9.97 10.75 2.99
CA LYS A 56 8.98 11.34 2.07
C LYS A 56 7.60 10.77 2.35
N PHE A 57 7.51 9.46 2.53
CA PHE A 57 6.26 8.77 2.80
C PHE A 57 5.58 9.26 4.07
N SER A 58 6.34 9.45 5.16
CA SER A 58 5.81 9.96 6.42
C SER A 58 5.20 11.36 6.29
N LYS A 59 5.77 12.23 5.43
CA LYS A 59 5.19 13.55 5.14
C LYS A 59 3.88 13.42 4.35
N THR A 60 3.90 12.65 3.27
CA THR A 60 2.69 12.40 2.46
C THR A 60 1.55 11.81 3.29
N LEU A 61 1.87 10.89 4.22
CA LEU A 61 0.89 10.33 5.15
C LEU A 61 0.33 11.38 6.12
N GLN A 62 1.18 12.24 6.69
CA GLN A 62 0.72 13.31 7.58
C GLN A 62 -0.19 14.30 6.86
N GLU A 63 0.16 14.68 5.63
CA GLU A 63 -0.67 15.56 4.80
C GLU A 63 -2.01 14.93 4.46
N ALA A 64 -2.07 13.61 4.24
CA ALA A 64 -3.32 12.90 3.92
C ALA A 64 -4.20 12.59 5.15
N LEU A 65 -3.65 12.68 6.37
CA LEU A 65 -4.37 12.51 7.63
C LEU A 65 -4.90 13.82 8.22
N THR A 66 -4.47 14.97 7.68
CA THR A 66 -4.91 16.31 8.06
C THR A 66 -6.23 16.66 7.38
#